data_AF-A0A8R7Q0B5-F1
#
_entry.id   AF-A0A8R7Q0B5-F1
#
_cell.length_a   1.000
_cell.length_b   1.000
_cell.length_c   1.000
_cell.angle_alpha   90.00
_cell.angle_beta   90.00
_cell.angle_gamma   90.00
#
_symmetry.space_group_name_H-M   'P 1'
#
loop_
_entity.id
_entity.type
_entity.pdbx_description
1 polymer ?
#
loop_
_entity_poly.entity_id
_entity_poly.type
_entity_poly.pdbx_seq_one_letter_code
_entity_poly.pdbx_strand_id
1 'polypeptide(L)'
;MPIDDAALECKYTPELALDYLSDGAFGWCFDLNLCLPVSLSDYQRLVPCNEGGDEYESWSEYREFYSTPETDRDYLLYWETIVKDLKWIGEHVLKRFSEWHELHEKASCQAVRIAARFTNIHPRLAYYGFLEYKQSTRFYLKFVKDLDYVFLEIWKLVNAQMCFRDALKHVYEEKQFPFRKRELEHVLSHPGSLGLEEKFRRCTEGISKEVPEWIARELISQEVRFKCALPKTYAQYARKKLKIAEVIGLIPKAEIQA
;
A
#
# COMPACT_ATOMS: atom_id res chain seq x y z
N MET A 1 34.43 -1.15 -38.04
CA MET A 1 34.71 0.26 -37.67
C MET A 1 34.28 0.44 -36.22
N PRO A 2 35.12 1.06 -35.38
CA PRO A 2 34.79 1.27 -33.98
C PRO A 2 33.67 2.30 -33.90
N ILE A 3 32.66 2.00 -33.11
CA ILE A 3 31.59 2.95 -32.79
C ILE A 3 32.24 4.00 -31.90
N ASP A 4 32.20 5.24 -32.37
CA ASP A 4 32.75 6.41 -31.71
C ASP A 4 32.03 6.64 -30.38
N ASP A 5 32.73 6.49 -29.26
CA ASP A 5 32.21 6.70 -27.91
C ASP A 5 31.68 8.14 -27.72
N ALA A 6 32.11 9.10 -28.56
CA ALA A 6 31.59 10.47 -28.55
C ALA A 6 30.17 10.60 -29.14
N ALA A 7 29.70 9.64 -29.93
CA ALA A 7 28.34 9.65 -30.49
C ALA A 7 27.27 9.20 -29.48
N LEU A 8 27.66 8.55 -28.37
CA LEU A 8 26.73 8.17 -27.30
C LEU A 8 26.47 9.32 -26.31
N GLU A 9 27.34 10.32 -26.24
CA GLU A 9 27.18 11.50 -25.37
C GLU A 9 26.15 12.51 -25.91
N CYS A 10 25.59 12.30 -27.11
CA CYS A 10 24.74 13.29 -27.78
C CYS A 10 23.29 12.81 -28.02
N LYS A 11 22.67 12.15 -27.04
CA LYS A 11 21.19 12.00 -27.02
C LYS A 11 20.47 12.84 -25.97
N TYR A 12 21.19 13.36 -24.97
CA TYR A 12 20.61 14.31 -24.01
C TYR A 12 21.71 15.27 -23.54
N THR A 13 21.71 16.51 -24.04
CA THR A 13 22.52 17.57 -23.44
C THR A 13 22.04 17.80 -22.00
N PRO A 14 22.95 18.08 -21.04
CA PRO A 14 22.59 18.30 -19.62
C PRO A 14 21.50 19.36 -19.42
N GLU A 15 21.39 20.31 -20.34
CA GLU A 15 20.40 21.39 -20.36
C GLU A 15 18.98 20.89 -20.72
N LEU A 16 18.86 19.91 -21.62
CA LEU A 16 17.57 19.27 -21.97
C LEU A 16 17.10 18.26 -20.92
N ALA A 17 18.04 17.63 -20.21
CA ALA A 17 17.71 16.83 -19.03
C ALA A 17 17.16 17.73 -17.91
N LEU A 18 17.71 18.94 -17.73
CA LEU A 18 17.29 19.88 -16.69
C LEU A 18 15.83 20.35 -16.82
N ASP A 19 15.36 20.60 -18.05
CA ASP A 19 13.98 21.07 -18.28
C ASP A 19 12.92 19.98 -18.00
N TYR A 20 13.24 18.69 -18.20
CA TYR A 20 12.37 17.57 -17.77
C TYR A 20 12.55 17.17 -16.30
N LEU A 21 13.73 17.45 -15.71
CA LEU A 21 14.02 17.20 -14.30
C LEU A 21 13.31 18.18 -13.36
N SER A 22 12.96 19.38 -13.84
CA SER A 22 12.40 20.45 -13.00
C SER A 22 10.89 20.36 -12.77
N ASP A 23 10.10 19.75 -13.66
CA ASP A 23 8.65 19.96 -13.57
C ASP A 23 7.91 18.96 -12.68
N GLY A 24 8.54 17.84 -12.29
CA GLY A 24 8.00 16.94 -11.26
C GLY A 24 6.51 16.63 -11.41
N ALA A 25 5.97 16.63 -12.64
CA ALA A 25 4.54 16.85 -12.88
C ALA A 25 3.66 15.72 -12.31
N PHE A 26 4.29 14.59 -11.97
CA PHE A 26 3.68 13.43 -11.32
C PHE A 26 4.37 13.01 -10.02
N GLY A 27 5.36 13.76 -9.53
CA GLY A 27 6.18 13.43 -8.37
C GLY A 27 7.22 12.32 -8.62
N TRP A 28 7.67 12.15 -9.87
CA TRP A 28 8.67 11.15 -10.28
C TRP A 28 9.77 11.79 -11.13
N CYS A 29 11.01 11.34 -10.96
CA CYS A 29 12.20 11.81 -11.66
C CYS A 29 13.12 10.65 -12.05
N PHE A 30 14.14 10.93 -12.86
CA PHE A 30 15.21 9.98 -13.12
C PHE A 30 16.31 10.16 -12.07
N ASP A 31 16.68 9.07 -11.38
CA ASP A 31 17.74 9.11 -10.37
C ASP A 31 19.10 9.34 -11.04
N LEU A 32 19.66 10.54 -10.86
CA LEU A 32 20.94 10.94 -11.43
C LEU A 32 22.12 10.08 -10.93
N ASN A 33 22.02 9.47 -9.73
CA ASN A 33 23.04 8.54 -9.24
C ASN A 33 22.97 7.19 -9.99
N LEU A 34 21.80 6.83 -10.50
CA LEU A 34 21.58 5.66 -11.37
C LEU A 34 21.76 5.97 -12.87
N CYS A 35 22.11 7.22 -13.21
CA CYS A 35 22.59 7.56 -14.56
C CYS A 35 24.05 7.14 -14.78
N LEU A 36 24.82 6.88 -13.72
CA LEU A 36 26.22 6.44 -13.82
C LEU A 36 26.39 4.99 -14.32
N PRO A 37 25.53 4.02 -13.95
CA PRO A 37 25.55 2.69 -14.56
C PRO A 37 24.92 2.71 -15.96
N VAL A 38 25.74 2.44 -16.99
CA VAL A 38 25.28 2.30 -18.40
C VAL A 38 24.34 1.09 -18.59
N SER A 39 24.35 0.15 -17.64
CA SER A 39 23.54 -1.08 -17.70
C SER A 39 22.06 -0.91 -17.37
N LEU A 40 21.65 0.23 -16.80
CA LEU A 40 20.26 0.47 -16.41
C LEU A 40 19.49 1.21 -17.52
N SER A 41 18.29 0.73 -17.83
CA SER A 41 17.34 1.41 -18.69
C SER A 41 16.72 2.64 -18.01
N ASP A 42 16.18 3.56 -18.81
CA ASP A 42 15.49 4.74 -18.30
C ASP A 42 14.28 4.37 -17.43
N TYR A 43 13.60 3.26 -17.72
CA TYR A 43 12.57 2.72 -16.83
C TYR A 43 13.12 2.37 -15.45
N GLN A 44 14.26 1.70 -15.37
CA GLN A 44 14.88 1.33 -14.09
C GLN A 44 15.32 2.56 -13.30
N ARG A 45 15.73 3.62 -14.00
CA ARG A 45 16.13 4.92 -13.41
C ARG A 45 14.95 5.77 -12.95
N LEU A 46 13.74 5.52 -13.46
CA LEU A 46 12.52 6.24 -13.07
C LEU A 46 12.14 5.88 -11.62
N VAL A 47 12.16 6.88 -10.74
CA VAL A 47 11.89 6.76 -9.30
C VAL A 47 11.03 7.92 -8.80
N PRO A 48 10.36 7.83 -7.64
CA PRO A 48 9.67 8.97 -7.05
C PRO A 48 10.67 10.06 -6.67
N CYS A 49 10.29 11.33 -6.85
CA CYS A 49 11.07 12.47 -6.38
C CYS A 49 11.24 12.41 -4.85
N ASN A 50 12.33 12.98 -4.33
CA ASN A 50 12.65 13.03 -2.90
C ASN A 50 12.80 11.66 -2.23
N GLU A 51 13.43 10.70 -2.93
CA GLU A 51 13.69 9.35 -2.41
C GLU A 51 12.42 8.66 -1.88
N GLY A 52 11.30 8.71 -2.62
CA GLY A 52 10.08 7.99 -2.22
C GLY A 52 9.31 8.59 -1.03
N GLY A 53 9.92 9.49 -0.24
CA GLY A 53 9.36 10.03 1.00
C GLY A 53 8.86 8.94 1.97
N ASP A 54 7.98 9.32 2.91
CA ASP A 54 7.24 8.39 3.78
C ASP A 54 6.10 7.65 3.02
N GLU A 55 6.02 7.74 1.69
CA GLU A 55 4.90 7.19 0.90
C GLU A 55 4.94 5.65 0.83
N TYR A 56 6.14 5.06 0.80
CA TYR A 56 6.37 3.63 0.52
C TYR A 56 7.06 2.92 1.68
N GLU A 57 6.60 1.70 2.03
CA GLU A 57 7.02 0.99 3.26
C GLU A 57 8.53 0.67 3.30
N SER A 58 9.12 0.36 2.16
CA SER A 58 10.49 -0.15 2.05
C SER A 58 11.16 0.40 0.80
N TRP A 59 11.13 1.73 0.66
CA TRP A 59 11.65 2.42 -0.53
C TRP A 59 13.10 2.02 -0.86
N SER A 60 13.97 1.91 0.15
CA SER A 60 15.36 1.47 0.01
C SER A 60 15.47 0.12 -0.72
N GLU A 61 14.60 -0.82 -0.40
CA GLU A 61 14.56 -2.14 -1.02
C GLU A 61 13.94 -2.10 -2.41
N TYR A 62 12.91 -1.26 -2.61
CA TYR A 62 12.20 -1.18 -3.88
C TYR A 62 13.11 -0.74 -5.04
N ARG A 63 14.00 0.23 -4.79
CA ARG A 63 14.97 0.71 -5.78
C ARG A 63 16.04 -0.32 -6.10
N GLU A 64 16.39 -1.21 -5.16
CA GLU A 64 17.42 -2.23 -5.36
C GLU A 64 16.99 -3.40 -6.24
N PHE A 65 15.68 -3.57 -6.49
CA PHE A 65 15.22 -4.64 -7.39
C PHE A 65 15.57 -4.38 -8.85
N TYR A 66 15.78 -3.12 -9.23
CA TYR A 66 16.03 -2.70 -10.61
C TYR A 66 15.08 -3.39 -11.62
N SER A 67 13.80 -3.50 -11.25
CA SER A 67 12.80 -4.22 -12.04
C SER A 67 12.61 -3.59 -13.42
N THR A 68 12.50 -4.44 -14.43
CA THR A 68 12.09 -4.04 -15.78
C THR A 68 10.56 -3.90 -15.84
N PRO A 69 10.01 -3.30 -16.92
CA PRO A 69 8.56 -3.28 -17.12
C PRO A 69 7.93 -4.68 -17.08
N GLU A 70 8.61 -5.68 -17.62
CA GLU A 70 8.16 -7.09 -17.63
C GLU A 70 8.14 -7.67 -16.21
N THR A 71 9.19 -7.41 -15.42
CA THR A 71 9.23 -7.80 -14.00
C THR A 71 8.09 -7.16 -13.21
N ASP A 72 7.84 -5.86 -13.38
CA ASP A 72 6.77 -5.16 -12.66
C ASP A 72 5.38 -5.66 -13.07
N ARG A 73 5.14 -5.92 -14.37
CA ARG A 73 3.88 -6.51 -14.85
C ARG A 73 3.65 -7.91 -14.26
N ASP A 74 4.67 -8.78 -14.33
CA ASP A 74 4.61 -10.11 -13.73
C ASP A 74 4.39 -10.03 -12.22
N TYR A 75 5.06 -9.10 -11.53
CA TYR A 75 4.90 -8.89 -10.10
C TYR A 75 3.47 -8.51 -9.73
N LEU A 76 2.79 -7.67 -10.53
CA LEU A 76 1.39 -7.32 -10.26
C LEU A 76 0.46 -8.52 -10.34
N LEU A 77 0.65 -9.38 -11.34
CA LEU A 77 -0.12 -10.64 -11.49
C LEU A 77 0.19 -11.61 -10.34
N TYR A 78 1.46 -11.71 -9.95
CA TYR A 78 1.90 -12.45 -8.78
C TYR A 78 1.24 -11.94 -7.50
N TRP A 79 1.24 -10.62 -7.28
CA TRP A 79 0.63 -9.98 -6.12
C TRP A 79 -0.87 -10.28 -6.03
N GLU A 80 -1.60 -10.13 -7.13
CA GLU A 80 -3.02 -10.47 -7.21
C GLU A 80 -3.27 -11.95 -6.88
N THR A 81 -2.39 -12.84 -7.34
CA THR A 81 -2.48 -14.27 -7.06
C THR A 81 -2.21 -14.58 -5.59
N ILE A 82 -1.19 -14.00 -4.95
CA ILE A 82 -0.94 -14.24 -3.52
C ILE A 82 -2.05 -13.67 -2.63
N VAL A 83 -2.60 -12.49 -2.96
CA VAL A 83 -3.71 -11.89 -2.21
C VAL A 83 -4.93 -12.80 -2.21
N LYS A 84 -5.18 -13.47 -3.35
CA LYS A 84 -6.27 -14.43 -3.52
C LYS A 84 -5.96 -15.77 -2.82
N ASP A 85 -4.85 -16.40 -3.18
CA ASP A 85 -4.54 -17.79 -2.81
C ASP A 85 -4.04 -17.90 -1.35
N LEU A 86 -3.44 -16.84 -0.82
CA LEU A 86 -2.94 -16.80 0.56
C LEU A 86 -3.86 -16.03 1.52
N LYS A 87 -5.09 -15.70 1.13
CA LYS A 87 -6.08 -15.01 1.98
C LYS A 87 -6.26 -15.65 3.36
N TRP A 88 -6.10 -16.97 3.44
CA TRP A 88 -6.22 -17.76 4.67
C TRP A 88 -5.19 -17.38 5.74
N ILE A 89 -4.03 -16.80 5.38
CA ILE A 89 -3.04 -16.39 6.40
C ILE A 89 -3.62 -15.34 7.36
N GLY A 90 -4.63 -14.57 6.93
CA GLY A 90 -5.30 -13.57 7.75
C GLY A 90 -5.79 -14.09 9.10
N GLU A 91 -6.14 -15.38 9.19
CA GLU A 91 -6.58 -16.02 10.44
C GLU A 91 -5.42 -16.28 11.44
N HIS A 92 -4.18 -16.20 10.95
CA HIS A 92 -2.97 -16.58 11.68
C HIS A 92 -2.00 -15.42 11.90
N VAL A 93 -1.98 -14.39 11.04
CA VAL A 93 -0.99 -13.29 11.11
C VAL A 93 -1.01 -12.48 12.41
N LEU A 94 -2.08 -12.57 13.22
CA LEU A 94 -2.15 -11.94 14.55
C LEU A 94 -1.64 -12.85 15.69
N LYS A 95 -1.48 -14.15 15.45
CA LYS A 95 -0.95 -15.12 16.42
C LYS A 95 0.55 -14.87 16.66
N ARG A 96 1.10 -15.40 17.76
CA ARG A 96 2.55 -15.35 17.99
C ARG A 96 3.24 -16.19 16.93
N PHE A 97 4.43 -15.79 16.48
CA PHE A 97 5.14 -16.52 15.42
C PHE A 97 5.36 -18.00 15.77
N SER A 98 5.67 -18.31 17.03
CA SER A 98 5.78 -19.67 17.55
C SER A 98 4.52 -20.53 17.38
N GLU A 99 3.34 -19.91 17.29
CA GLU A 99 2.04 -20.60 17.18
C GLU A 99 1.66 -20.92 15.72
N TRP A 100 2.34 -20.33 14.73
CA TRP A 100 2.00 -20.55 13.31
C TRP A 100 3.22 -20.66 12.39
N HIS A 101 4.41 -20.90 12.94
CA HIS A 101 5.67 -21.04 12.19
C HIS A 101 5.55 -22.00 11.00
N GLU A 102 5.03 -23.20 11.20
CA GLU A 102 4.86 -24.20 10.12
C GLU A 102 3.93 -23.71 8.99
N LEU A 103 2.86 -22.99 9.37
CA LEU A 103 1.94 -22.38 8.41
C LEU A 103 2.58 -21.19 7.69
N HIS A 104 3.43 -20.42 8.37
CA HIS A 104 4.22 -19.36 7.78
C HIS A 104 5.18 -19.90 6.72
N GLU A 105 5.92 -20.96 7.03
CA GLU A 105 6.82 -21.64 6.08
C GLU A 105 6.03 -22.15 4.87
N LYS A 106 4.90 -22.82 5.10
CA LYS A 106 3.99 -23.29 4.03
C LYS A 106 3.53 -22.14 3.14
N ALA A 107 3.12 -21.01 3.72
CA ALA A 107 2.69 -19.83 2.97
C ALA A 107 3.85 -19.23 2.16
N SER A 108 5.06 -19.19 2.71
CA SER A 108 6.25 -18.72 2.00
C SER A 108 6.58 -19.62 0.80
N CYS A 109 6.53 -20.94 0.97
CA CYS A 109 6.75 -21.91 -0.09
C CYS A 109 5.66 -21.81 -1.17
N GLN A 110 4.40 -21.59 -0.79
CA GLN A 110 3.33 -21.33 -1.74
C GLN A 110 3.57 -20.05 -2.53
N ALA A 111 4.00 -18.97 -1.88
CA ALA A 111 4.32 -17.72 -2.54
C ALA A 111 5.45 -17.91 -3.57
N VAL A 112 6.54 -18.60 -3.22
CA VAL A 112 7.63 -18.92 -4.15
C VAL A 112 7.14 -19.79 -5.33
N ARG A 113 6.28 -20.78 -5.07
CA ARG A 113 5.68 -21.62 -6.12
C ARG A 113 4.76 -20.85 -7.06
N ILE A 114 4.05 -19.84 -6.56
CA ILE A 114 3.24 -18.94 -7.39
C ILE A 114 4.17 -18.07 -8.25
N ALA A 115 5.21 -17.49 -7.66
CA ALA A 115 6.19 -16.68 -8.39
C ALA A 115 6.90 -17.46 -9.51
N ALA A 116 7.19 -18.74 -9.30
CA ALA A 116 7.81 -19.61 -10.30
C ALA A 116 6.96 -19.83 -11.58
N ARG A 117 5.70 -19.40 -11.60
CA ARG A 117 4.85 -19.39 -12.80
C ARG A 117 5.14 -18.20 -13.72
N PHE A 118 5.89 -17.20 -13.24
CA PHE A 118 6.22 -15.98 -13.96
C PHE A 118 7.71 -15.99 -14.30
N THR A 119 8.05 -15.57 -15.52
CA THR A 119 9.41 -15.68 -16.04
C THR A 119 10.34 -14.60 -15.51
N ASN A 120 9.80 -13.43 -15.14
CA ASN A 120 10.61 -12.24 -14.83
C ASN A 120 10.71 -11.93 -13.32
N ILE A 121 10.16 -12.80 -12.45
CA ILE A 121 10.17 -12.59 -11.00
C ILE A 121 11.36 -13.30 -10.37
N HIS A 122 12.31 -12.52 -9.86
CA HIS A 122 13.43 -13.04 -9.09
C HIS A 122 12.97 -13.59 -7.73
N PRO A 123 13.52 -14.71 -7.21
CA PRO A 123 13.15 -15.28 -5.91
C PRO A 123 13.20 -14.29 -4.74
N ARG A 124 14.16 -13.36 -4.75
CA ARG A 124 14.23 -12.26 -3.76
C ARG A 124 12.94 -11.44 -3.77
N LEU A 125 12.50 -10.97 -4.95
CA LEU A 125 11.30 -10.15 -5.09
C LEU A 125 10.03 -10.93 -4.66
N ALA A 126 9.95 -12.22 -4.99
CA ALA A 126 8.86 -13.09 -4.53
C ALA A 126 8.80 -13.20 -2.99
N TYR A 127 9.95 -13.43 -2.36
CA TYR A 127 10.03 -13.52 -0.90
C TYR A 127 9.62 -12.21 -0.22
N TYR A 128 10.10 -11.07 -0.74
CA TYR A 128 9.70 -9.75 -0.25
C TYR A 128 8.21 -9.49 -0.44
N GLY A 129 7.64 -9.82 -1.60
CA GLY A 129 6.20 -9.69 -1.84
C GLY A 129 5.36 -10.48 -0.84
N PHE A 130 5.80 -11.69 -0.45
CA PHE A 130 5.13 -12.44 0.62
C PHE A 130 5.25 -11.77 1.99
N LEU A 131 6.43 -11.29 2.37
CA LEU A 131 6.63 -10.60 3.65
C LEU A 131 5.78 -9.34 3.76
N GLU A 132 5.73 -8.56 2.69
CA GLU A 132 4.93 -7.36 2.58
C GLU A 132 3.43 -7.67 2.62
N TYR A 133 2.96 -8.69 1.90
CA TYR A 133 1.57 -9.13 1.98
C TYR A 133 1.18 -9.56 3.40
N LYS A 134 2.04 -10.33 4.08
CA LYS A 134 1.87 -10.75 5.48
C LYS A 134 1.76 -9.53 6.40
N GLN A 135 2.67 -8.56 6.25
CA GLN A 135 2.73 -7.38 7.09
C GLN A 135 1.54 -6.45 6.85
N SER A 136 1.21 -6.17 5.58
CA SER A 136 0.05 -5.39 5.17
C SER A 136 -1.26 -6.02 5.68
N THR A 137 -1.41 -7.34 5.56
CA THR A 137 -2.56 -8.06 6.12
C THR A 137 -2.63 -7.91 7.64
N ARG A 138 -1.50 -8.06 8.34
CA ARG A 138 -1.43 -7.91 9.80
C ARG A 138 -1.83 -6.50 10.24
N PHE A 139 -1.30 -5.46 9.58
CA PHE A 139 -1.65 -4.08 9.87
C PHE A 139 -3.13 -3.80 9.58
N TYR A 140 -3.65 -4.23 8.43
CA TYR A 140 -5.06 -4.06 8.09
C TYR A 140 -5.96 -4.66 9.18
N LEU A 141 -5.70 -5.90 9.59
CA LEU A 141 -6.48 -6.56 10.63
C LEU A 141 -6.38 -5.85 11.98
N LYS A 142 -5.20 -5.33 12.33
CA LYS A 142 -4.96 -4.67 13.62
C LYS A 142 -5.52 -3.26 13.69
N PHE A 143 -5.48 -2.50 12.60
CA PHE A 143 -5.75 -1.05 12.63
C PHE A 143 -6.95 -0.60 11.80
N VAL A 144 -7.37 -1.37 10.81
CA VAL A 144 -8.42 -0.96 9.86
C VAL A 144 -9.68 -1.82 9.97
N LYS A 145 -9.54 -3.15 10.02
CA LYS A 145 -10.67 -4.07 9.96
C LYS A 145 -11.74 -3.78 11.01
N ASP A 146 -12.99 -3.68 10.57
CA ASP A 146 -14.19 -3.41 11.37
C ASP A 146 -14.22 -2.01 12.03
N LEU A 147 -13.21 -1.16 11.84
CA LEU A 147 -13.15 0.17 12.45
C LEU A 147 -14.20 1.12 11.84
N ASP A 148 -14.43 1.02 10.54
CA ASP A 148 -15.47 1.78 9.83
C ASP A 148 -16.87 1.47 10.36
N TYR A 149 -17.17 0.18 10.60
CA TYR A 149 -18.44 -0.22 11.18
C TYR A 149 -18.57 0.23 12.65
N VAL A 150 -17.50 0.11 13.46
CA VAL A 150 -17.49 0.66 14.83
C VAL A 150 -17.80 2.16 14.82
N PHE A 151 -17.14 2.92 13.95
CA PHE A 151 -17.37 4.36 13.84
C PHE A 151 -18.76 4.70 13.33
N LEU A 152 -19.32 3.94 12.39
CA LEU A 152 -20.69 4.11 11.94
C LEU A 152 -21.69 3.94 13.10
N GLU A 153 -21.51 2.91 13.93
CA GLU A 153 -22.41 2.65 15.06
C GLU A 153 -22.28 3.68 16.17
N ILE A 154 -21.06 4.14 16.47
CA ILE A 154 -20.86 5.26 17.39
C ILE A 154 -21.49 6.54 16.82
N TRP A 155 -21.31 6.82 15.53
CA TRP A 155 -21.86 8.01 14.86
C TRP A 155 -23.39 8.06 14.94
N LYS A 156 -24.08 6.92 14.74
CA LYS A 156 -25.55 6.83 14.90
C LYS A 156 -26.00 7.26 16.29
N LEU A 157 -25.32 6.78 17.34
CA LEU A 157 -25.66 7.07 18.73
C LEU A 157 -25.30 8.50 19.11
N VAL A 158 -24.14 8.99 18.66
CA VAL A 158 -23.71 10.38 18.90
C VAL A 158 -24.66 11.38 18.26
N ASN A 159 -25.15 11.10 17.04
CA ASN A 159 -26.16 11.93 16.39
C ASN A 159 -27.53 11.91 17.09
N ALA A 160 -27.82 10.86 17.85
CA ALA A 160 -28.95 10.78 18.76
C ALA A 160 -28.70 11.48 20.11
N GLN A 161 -27.70 12.37 20.19
CA GLN A 161 -27.30 13.15 21.38
C GLN A 161 -26.63 12.35 22.49
N MET A 162 -26.09 11.16 22.19
CA MET A 162 -25.27 10.41 23.14
C MET A 162 -23.83 10.94 23.17
N CYS A 163 -23.19 11.00 24.33
CA CYS A 163 -21.77 11.33 24.35
C CYS A 163 -20.94 10.17 23.75
N PHE A 164 -19.77 10.47 23.17
CA PHE A 164 -18.91 9.46 22.54
C PHE A 164 -18.62 8.26 23.46
N ARG A 165 -18.38 8.52 24.75
CA ARG A 165 -18.01 7.48 25.71
C ARG A 165 -19.16 6.52 26.01
N ASP A 166 -20.38 7.03 26.14
CA ASP A 166 -21.57 6.19 26.33
C ASP A 166 -21.91 5.41 25.07
N ALA A 167 -21.77 6.04 23.89
CA ALA A 167 -21.93 5.36 22.61
C ALA A 167 -20.90 4.24 22.42
N LEU A 168 -19.64 4.48 22.76
CA LEU A 168 -18.57 3.48 22.73
C LEU A 168 -18.88 2.30 23.66
N LYS A 169 -19.36 2.58 24.87
CA LYS A 169 -19.75 1.55 25.84
C LYS A 169 -20.92 0.71 25.30
N HIS A 170 -21.95 1.34 24.77
CA HIS A 170 -23.08 0.65 24.15
C HIS A 170 -22.64 -0.24 22.99
N VAL A 171 -21.77 0.27 22.11
CA VAL A 171 -21.22 -0.50 20.98
C VAL A 171 -20.35 -1.67 21.45
N TYR A 172 -19.62 -1.52 22.56
CA TYR A 172 -18.83 -2.60 23.16
C TYR A 172 -19.69 -3.71 23.80
N GLU A 173 -20.81 -3.34 24.43
CA GLU A 173 -21.71 -4.28 25.13
C GLU A 173 -22.65 -5.02 24.17
N GLU A 174 -23.26 -4.30 23.22
CA GLU A 174 -24.33 -4.84 22.35
C GLU A 174 -23.80 -5.54 21.09
N LYS A 175 -22.58 -5.19 20.62
CA LYS A 175 -22.05 -5.69 19.34
C LYS A 175 -20.73 -6.42 19.51
N GLN A 176 -20.57 -7.51 18.76
CA GLN A 176 -19.33 -8.28 18.75
C GLN A 176 -18.38 -7.76 17.67
N PHE A 177 -17.30 -7.10 18.08
CA PHE A 177 -16.16 -6.76 17.23
C PHE A 177 -14.89 -7.47 17.70
N PRO A 178 -14.65 -8.73 17.34
CA PRO A 178 -13.50 -9.48 17.82
C PRO A 178 -12.15 -8.77 17.59
N PHE A 179 -11.99 -8.10 16.45
CA PHE A 179 -10.76 -7.37 16.10
C PHE A 179 -10.60 -6.05 16.87
N ARG A 180 -11.70 -5.45 17.33
CA ARG A 180 -11.69 -4.16 18.05
C ARG A 180 -11.87 -4.31 19.54
N LYS A 181 -12.33 -5.46 20.04
CA LYS A 181 -12.71 -5.67 21.45
C LYS A 181 -11.66 -5.18 22.44
N ARG A 182 -10.38 -5.56 22.25
CA ARG A 182 -9.28 -5.12 23.11
C ARG A 182 -9.03 -3.62 23.06
N GLU A 183 -9.18 -3.00 21.88
CA GLU A 183 -9.02 -1.55 21.70
C GLU A 183 -10.16 -0.79 22.39
N LEU A 184 -11.41 -1.23 22.20
CA LEU A 184 -12.59 -0.66 22.87
C LEU A 184 -12.48 -0.80 24.40
N GLU A 185 -12.13 -1.99 24.90
CA GLU A 185 -11.92 -2.25 26.32
C GLU A 185 -10.82 -1.37 26.91
N HIS A 186 -9.71 -1.20 26.19
CA HIS A 186 -8.60 -0.34 26.61
C HIS A 186 -9.03 1.12 26.75
N VAL A 187 -9.76 1.67 25.78
CA VAL A 187 -10.26 3.05 25.81
C VAL A 187 -11.28 3.24 26.94
N LEU A 188 -12.19 2.29 27.14
CA LEU A 188 -13.16 2.35 28.23
C LEU A 188 -12.49 2.34 29.63
N SER A 189 -11.42 1.54 29.76
CA SER A 189 -10.65 1.39 31.00
C SER A 189 -9.69 2.54 31.29
N HIS A 190 -9.32 3.34 30.30
CA HIS A 190 -8.36 4.45 30.43
C HIS A 190 -9.00 5.77 29.95
N PRO A 191 -9.69 6.52 30.83
CA PRO A 191 -10.46 7.72 30.46
C PRO A 191 -9.65 8.86 29.82
N GLY A 192 -8.31 8.85 29.95
CA GLY A 192 -7.42 9.81 29.28
C GLY A 192 -6.96 9.40 27.88
N SER A 193 -7.35 8.23 27.38
CA SER A 193 -6.97 7.74 26.05
C SER A 193 -7.87 8.36 24.97
N LEU A 194 -7.42 9.46 24.38
CA LEU A 194 -8.14 10.16 23.31
C LEU A 194 -7.88 9.60 21.91
N GLY A 195 -7.01 8.60 21.77
CA GLY A 195 -6.54 8.14 20.47
C GLY A 195 -7.65 7.62 19.54
N LEU A 196 -8.64 6.92 20.09
CA LEU A 196 -9.77 6.40 19.30
C LEU A 196 -10.84 7.47 19.06
N GLU A 197 -11.09 8.34 20.03
CA GLU A 197 -12.04 9.45 19.89
C GLU A 197 -11.59 10.46 18.84
N GLU A 198 -10.30 10.81 18.83
CA GLU A 198 -9.72 11.72 17.83
C GLU A 198 -9.80 11.11 16.42
N LYS A 199 -9.53 9.80 16.29
CA LYS A 199 -9.73 9.09 15.01
C LYS A 199 -11.19 9.12 14.57
N PHE A 200 -12.12 8.83 15.49
CA PHE A 200 -13.55 8.88 15.22
C PHE A 200 -13.98 10.27 14.73
N ARG A 201 -13.59 11.33 15.45
CA ARG A 201 -13.91 12.71 15.11
C ARG A 201 -13.41 13.07 13.72
N ARG A 202 -12.16 12.73 13.40
CA ARG A 202 -11.59 12.95 12.06
C ARG A 202 -12.33 12.19 10.97
N CYS A 203 -12.73 10.93 11.22
CA CYS A 203 -13.40 10.11 10.22
C CYS A 203 -14.89 10.46 10.03
N THR A 204 -15.47 11.25 10.94
CA THR A 204 -16.89 11.65 10.91
C THR A 204 -17.07 13.15 10.72
N GLU A 205 -15.98 13.90 10.58
CA GLU A 205 -15.98 15.34 10.40
C GLU A 205 -16.79 15.72 9.14
N GLY A 206 -17.74 16.64 9.30
CA GLY A 206 -18.62 17.09 8.22
C GLY A 206 -19.77 16.15 7.86
N ILE A 207 -19.89 14.96 8.48
CA ILE A 207 -21.02 14.05 8.24
C ILE A 207 -22.19 14.41 9.16
N SER A 208 -23.18 15.12 8.63
CA SER A 208 -24.36 15.55 9.38
C SER A 208 -25.38 14.43 9.58
N LYS A 209 -26.26 14.57 10.58
CA LYS A 209 -27.31 13.57 10.90
C LYS A 209 -28.35 13.38 9.78
N GLU A 210 -28.46 14.35 8.87
CA GLU A 210 -29.37 14.32 7.72
C GLU A 210 -28.84 13.43 6.58
N VAL A 211 -27.56 13.07 6.61
CA VAL A 211 -26.95 12.20 5.62
C VAL A 211 -27.52 10.78 5.77
N PRO A 212 -28.03 10.17 4.68
CA PRO A 212 -28.47 8.78 4.70
C PRO A 212 -27.36 7.83 5.19
N GLU A 213 -27.73 6.83 5.98
CA GLU A 213 -26.79 5.89 6.60
C GLU A 213 -25.83 5.24 5.60
N TRP A 214 -26.32 4.86 4.41
CA TRP A 214 -25.49 4.24 3.39
C TRP A 214 -24.40 5.18 2.84
N ILE A 215 -24.68 6.49 2.77
CA ILE A 215 -23.69 7.51 2.37
C ILE A 215 -22.70 7.71 3.52
N ALA A 216 -23.19 7.86 4.75
CA ALA A 216 -22.33 8.00 5.93
C ALA A 216 -21.36 6.81 6.06
N ARG A 217 -21.85 5.59 5.82
CA ARG A 217 -21.03 4.38 5.81
C ARG A 217 -19.91 4.45 4.77
N GLU A 218 -20.22 4.89 3.55
CA GLU A 218 -19.23 5.02 2.49
C GLU A 218 -18.16 6.07 2.84
N LEU A 219 -18.58 7.24 3.30
CA LEU A 219 -17.69 8.33 3.72
C LEU A 219 -16.76 7.90 4.87
N ILE A 220 -17.32 7.28 5.91
CA ILE A 220 -16.54 6.77 7.04
C ILE A 220 -15.57 5.68 6.59
N SER A 221 -15.99 4.75 5.72
CA SER A 221 -15.10 3.68 5.23
C SER A 221 -13.94 4.24 4.41
N GLN A 222 -14.20 5.26 3.58
CA GLN A 222 -13.16 5.97 2.83
C GLN A 222 -12.16 6.66 3.75
N GLU A 223 -12.63 7.42 4.74
CA GLU A 223 -11.75 8.11 5.70
C GLU A 223 -10.96 7.14 6.57
N VAL A 224 -11.58 6.05 7.05
CA VAL A 224 -10.86 5.00 7.78
C VAL A 224 -9.74 4.40 6.93
N ARG A 225 -10.00 4.11 5.64
CA ARG A 225 -8.98 3.57 4.73
C ARG A 225 -7.87 4.59 4.43
N PHE A 226 -8.22 5.87 4.29
CA PHE A 226 -7.26 6.92 3.96
C PHE A 226 -6.40 7.33 5.16
N LYS A 227 -7.00 7.48 6.34
CA LYS A 227 -6.31 7.97 7.55
C LYS A 227 -5.61 6.87 8.33
N CYS A 228 -6.05 5.62 8.16
CA CYS A 228 -5.28 4.44 8.60
C CYS A 228 -4.46 3.85 7.44
N ALA A 229 -4.16 4.66 6.41
CA ALA A 229 -3.42 4.21 5.24
C ALA A 229 -2.15 3.48 5.68
N LEU A 230 -2.06 2.24 5.20
CA LEU A 230 -0.85 1.46 5.31
C LEU A 230 0.19 2.11 4.41
N PRO A 231 1.49 2.09 4.80
CA PRO A 231 2.56 2.43 3.88
C PRO A 231 2.35 1.71 2.54
N LYS A 232 2.63 2.40 1.42
CA LYS A 232 2.33 1.82 0.12
C LYS A 232 3.25 0.65 -0.17
N THR A 233 2.67 -0.42 -0.69
CA THR A 233 3.36 -1.67 -1.03
C THR A 233 4.13 -1.55 -2.33
N TYR A 234 5.04 -2.49 -2.60
CA TYR A 234 5.72 -2.58 -3.89
C TYR A 234 4.73 -2.75 -5.06
N ALA A 235 3.61 -3.44 -4.84
CA ALA A 235 2.55 -3.55 -5.84
C ALA A 235 1.96 -2.17 -6.23
N GLN A 236 1.81 -1.26 -5.27
CA GLN A 236 1.33 0.10 -5.55
C GLN A 236 2.41 0.94 -6.23
N TYR A 237 3.68 0.74 -5.86
CA TYR A 237 4.84 1.33 -6.53
C TYR A 237 4.90 0.91 -8.00
N ALA A 238 4.97 -0.40 -8.29
CA ALA A 238 5.05 -0.97 -9.64
C ALA A 238 3.88 -0.50 -10.51
N ARG A 239 2.65 -0.50 -9.98
CA ARG A 239 1.47 -0.01 -10.71
C ARG A 239 1.58 1.49 -11.07
N LYS A 240 2.04 2.33 -10.14
CA LYS A 240 2.22 3.78 -10.39
C LYS A 240 3.36 4.01 -11.39
N LYS A 241 4.47 3.28 -11.25
CA LYS A 241 5.64 3.36 -12.11
C LYS A 241 5.31 3.02 -13.57
N LEU A 242 4.66 1.87 -13.79
CA LEU A 242 4.21 1.46 -15.13
C LEU A 242 3.31 2.52 -15.77
N LYS A 243 2.32 3.03 -15.03
CA LYS A 243 1.41 4.07 -15.54
C LYS A 243 2.16 5.35 -15.94
N ILE A 244 3.13 5.78 -15.14
CA ILE A 244 3.92 6.98 -15.45
C ILE A 244 4.78 6.71 -16.68
N ALA A 245 5.47 5.57 -16.75
CA ALA A 245 6.29 5.18 -17.88
C ALA A 245 5.51 5.12 -19.20
N GLU A 246 4.25 4.67 -19.18
CA GLU A 246 3.34 4.72 -20.34
C GLU A 246 2.98 6.15 -20.74
N VAL A 247 2.71 7.02 -19.77
CA VAL A 247 2.32 8.42 -20.01
C VAL A 247 3.45 9.22 -20.65
N ILE A 248 4.70 9.00 -20.19
CA ILE A 248 5.88 9.70 -20.70
C ILE A 248 6.52 9.00 -21.90
N GLY A 249 5.96 7.88 -22.37
CA GLY A 249 6.41 7.18 -23.57
C GLY A 249 7.67 6.31 -23.42
N LEU A 250 8.07 5.95 -22.19
CA LEU A 250 9.17 5.02 -21.96
C LEU A 250 8.81 3.58 -22.34
N ILE A 251 7.52 3.23 -22.25
CA ILE A 251 6.99 1.93 -22.64
C ILE A 251 5.73 2.10 -23.49
N PRO A 252 5.39 1.11 -24.35
CA PRO A 252 4.14 1.13 -25.07
C PRO A 252 2.95 1.18 -24.11
N LYS A 253 1.92 1.95 -24.47
CA LYS A 253 0.64 1.92 -23.75
C LYS A 253 0.08 0.50 -23.83
N ALA A 254 -0.44 -0.01 -22.71
CA ALA A 254 -1.18 -1.27 -22.72
C ALA A 254 -2.27 -1.23 -23.80
N GLU A 255 -2.27 -2.23 -24.69
CA GLU A 255 -3.34 -2.39 -25.66
C GLU A 255 -4.64 -2.61 -24.90
N ILE A 256 -5.63 -1.75 -25.16
CA ILE A 256 -7.00 -1.99 -24.68
C ILE A 256 -7.48 -3.21 -25.46
N GLN A 257 -7.47 -4.39 -24.83
CA GLN A 257 -8.14 -5.55 -25.40
C GLN A 257 -9.63 -5.21 -25.54
N ALA A 258 -10.07 -5.09 -26.79
CA ALA A 258 -11.45 -4.85 -27.19
C ALA A 258 -12.33 -6.09 -27.03
#